data_AF-A0A9E2KHT6-F1
#
_entry.id   AF-A0A9E2KHT6-F1
#
_cell.length_a   1.000
_cell.length_b   1.000
_cell.length_c   1.000
_cell.angle_alpha   90.00
_cell.angle_beta   90.00
_cell.angle_gamma   90.00
#
_symmetry.space_group_name_H-M   'P 1'
#
loop_
_entity.id
_entity.type
_entity.pdbx_description
1 polymer ?
#
loop_
_entity_poly.entity_id
_entity_poly.type
_entity_poly.pdbx_seq_one_letter_code
_entity_poly.pdbx_strand_id
1 'polypeptide(L)'
;MGNWEKQQEEKRIAKERDRTRRENIAKYYLDLSKLTFTALVLGSVTFIITGKDVDYWIVAGVMIGGIASTVILAKIGNQIFK
;
A
#
# COMPACT_ATOMS: atom_id res chain seq x y z
N MET A 1 -36.66 -23.59 13.41
CA MET A 1 -35.18 -23.69 13.33
C MET A 1 -34.61 -23.05 12.07
N GLY A 2 -35.20 -23.24 10.88
CA GLY A 2 -34.63 -22.72 9.62
C GLY A 2 -34.44 -21.20 9.45
N ASN A 3 -35.17 -20.34 10.17
CA ASN A 3 -34.96 -18.88 10.06
C ASN A 3 -33.71 -18.41 10.82
N TRP A 4 -33.32 -19.11 11.88
CA TRP A 4 -32.13 -18.79 12.67
C TRP A 4 -30.84 -19.25 11.95
N GLU A 5 -30.89 -20.41 11.30
CA GLU A 5 -29.81 -20.88 10.43
C GLU A 5 -29.59 -19.96 9.23
N LYS A 6 -30.66 -19.51 8.56
CA LYS A 6 -30.55 -18.52 7.48
C LYS A 6 -29.91 -17.21 7.95
N GLN A 7 -30.29 -16.70 9.12
CA GLN A 7 -29.67 -15.49 9.68
C GLN A 7 -28.20 -15.68 10.07
N GLN A 8 -27.81 -16.86 10.56
CA GLN A 8 -26.40 -17.19 10.82
C GLN A 8 -25.59 -17.22 9.51
N GLU A 9 -26.16 -17.82 8.47
CA GLU A 9 -25.53 -17.93 7.16
C GLU A 9 -25.35 -16.56 6.49
N GLU A 10 -26.38 -15.72 6.50
CA GLU A 10 -26.29 -14.35 5.98
C GLU A 10 -25.21 -13.52 6.72
N LYS A 11 -25.09 -13.68 8.04
CA LYS A 11 -24.04 -13.04 8.84
C LYS A 11 -22.65 -13.56 8.48
N ARG A 12 -22.49 -14.86 8.22
CA ARG A 12 -21.22 -15.45 7.78
C ARG A 12 -20.81 -14.92 6.42
N ILE A 13 -21.73 -14.91 5.44
CA ILE A 13 -21.49 -14.41 4.09
C ILE A 13 -21.12 -12.91 4.14
N ALA A 14 -21.83 -12.12 4.94
CA ALA A 14 -21.51 -10.69 5.10
C ALA A 14 -20.10 -10.48 5.70
N LYS A 15 -19.71 -11.30 6.67
CA LYS A 15 -18.37 -11.25 7.28
C LYS A 15 -17.27 -11.67 6.31
N GLU A 16 -17.49 -12.73 5.53
CA GLU A 16 -16.54 -13.14 4.47
C GLU A 16 -16.40 -12.07 3.39
N ARG A 17 -17.50 -11.44 2.96
CA ARG A 17 -17.45 -10.34 2.01
C ARG A 17 -16.63 -9.16 2.56
N ASP A 18 -16.82 -8.78 3.83
CA ASP A 18 -16.04 -7.69 4.44
C ASP A 18 -14.55 -8.07 4.54
N ARG A 19 -14.24 -9.32 4.90
CA ARG A 19 -12.88 -9.84 4.94
C ARG A 19 -12.20 -9.79 3.56
N THR A 20 -12.84 -10.32 2.53
CA THR A 20 -12.32 -10.29 1.16
C THR A 20 -12.11 -8.86 0.68
N ARG A 21 -13.02 -7.93 1.04
CA ARG A 21 -12.85 -6.50 0.72
C ARG A 21 -11.61 -5.91 1.38
N ARG A 22 -11.40 -6.17 2.68
CA ARG A 22 -10.21 -5.72 3.42
C ARG A 22 -8.92 -6.29 2.84
N GLU A 23 -8.91 -7.58 2.52
CA GLU A 23 -7.76 -8.25 1.91
C GLU A 23 -7.39 -7.65 0.55
N ASN A 24 -8.39 -7.36 -0.30
CA ASN A 24 -8.15 -6.73 -1.60
C ASN A 24 -7.60 -5.31 -1.46
N ILE A 25 -8.14 -4.51 -0.53
CA ILE A 25 -7.64 -3.16 -0.27
C ILE A 25 -6.21 -3.21 0.28
N ALA A 26 -5.92 -4.09 1.22
CA ALA A 26 -4.59 -4.26 1.78
C ALA A 26 -3.55 -4.63 0.70
N LYS A 27 -3.89 -5.56 -0.20
CA LYS A 27 -3.04 -5.93 -1.35
C LYS A 27 -2.80 -4.74 -2.28
N TYR A 28 -3.85 -3.97 -2.62
CA TYR A 28 -3.72 -2.78 -3.46
C TYR A 28 -2.74 -1.75 -2.87
N TYR A 29 -2.86 -1.44 -1.57
CA TYR A 29 -1.93 -0.51 -0.91
C TYR A 29 -0.49 -1.05 -0.85
N LEU A 30 -0.33 -2.35 -0.67
CA LEU A 30 0.98 -2.98 -0.66
C LEU A 30 1.64 -2.94 -2.05
N ASP A 31 0.89 -3.19 -3.11
CA ASP A 31 1.40 -3.07 -4.48
C ASP A 31 1.68 -1.61 -4.85
N LEU A 32 0.84 -0.67 -4.43
CA LEU A 32 1.08 0.77 -4.57
C LEU A 32 2.36 1.19 -3.85
N SER A 33 2.65 0.64 -2.66
CA SER A 33 3.89 0.93 -1.92
C SER A 33 5.14 0.50 -2.68
N LYS A 34 5.10 -0.67 -3.35
CA LYS A 34 6.21 -1.16 -4.18
C LYS A 34 6.38 -0.31 -5.44
N LEU A 35 5.27 0.07 -6.07
CA LEU A 35 5.29 0.88 -7.30
C LEU A 35 5.84 2.28 -7.02
N THR A 36 5.36 2.93 -5.97
CA THR A 36 5.83 4.26 -5.56
C THR A 36 7.31 4.25 -5.17
N PHE A 37 7.77 3.24 -4.41
CA PHE A 37 9.18 3.07 -4.10
C PHE A 37 10.04 2.94 -5.37
N THR A 38 9.63 2.03 -6.27
CA THR A 38 10.33 1.80 -7.55
C THR A 38 10.44 3.07 -8.38
N ALA A 39 9.33 3.81 -8.53
CA ALA A 39 9.30 5.04 -9.30
C ALA A 39 10.22 6.13 -8.70
N LEU A 40 10.23 6.28 -7.38
CA LEU A 40 11.07 7.27 -6.69
C LEU A 40 12.56 6.93 -6.78
N VAL A 41 12.93 5.66 -6.62
CA VAL A 41 14.32 5.21 -6.77
C VAL A 41 14.79 5.38 -8.21
N LEU A 42 14.00 4.93 -9.19
CA LEU A 42 14.35 5.07 -10.61
C LEU A 42 14.47 6.54 -11.03
N GLY A 43 13.57 7.41 -10.57
CA GLY A 43 13.66 8.84 -10.79
C GLY A 43 14.97 9.41 -10.25
N SER A 44 15.30 9.09 -9.00
CA SER A 44 16.52 9.54 -8.33
C SER A 44 17.79 9.08 -9.06
N VAL A 45 17.86 7.80 -9.45
CA VAL A 45 18.99 7.23 -10.20
C VAL A 45 19.11 7.88 -11.58
N THR A 46 17.99 8.14 -12.26
CA THR A 46 17.98 8.80 -13.58
C THR A 46 18.60 10.19 -13.51
N PHE A 47 18.26 10.98 -12.50
CA PHE A 47 18.84 12.32 -12.29
C PHE A 47 20.35 12.27 -12.08
N ILE A 48 20.84 11.28 -11.32
CA ILE A 48 22.28 11.06 -11.11
C ILE A 48 22.99 10.72 -12.43
N ILE A 49 22.41 9.82 -13.24
CA ILE A 49 23.02 9.36 -14.51
C ILE A 49 22.99 10.45 -15.59
N THR A 50 21.92 11.25 -15.67
CA THR A 50 21.81 12.30 -16.70
C THR A 50 22.69 13.52 -16.42
N GLY A 51 23.41 13.56 -15.29
CA GLY A 51 24.35 14.65 -14.96
C GLY A 51 23.66 16.02 -14.86
N LYS A 52 22.34 16.04 -14.61
CA LYS A 52 21.67 17.30 -14.24
C LYS A 52 22.26 17.75 -12.91
N ASP A 53 22.61 19.03 -12.80
CA ASP A 53 22.94 19.67 -11.53
C ASP A 53 21.70 19.71 -10.62
N VAL A 54 21.37 18.55 -10.04
CA VAL A 54 20.33 18.41 -9.03
C VAL A 54 21.00 18.47 -7.68
N ASP A 55 20.54 19.39 -6.83
CA ASP A 55 21.05 19.53 -5.47
C ASP A 55 20.95 18.18 -4.73
N TYR A 56 22.07 17.75 -4.13
CA TYR A 56 22.15 16.53 -3.35
C TYR A 56 21.10 16.49 -2.23
N TRP A 57 20.77 17.64 -1.63
CA TRP A 57 19.71 17.73 -0.62
C TRP A 57 18.33 17.39 -1.17
N ILE A 58 18.05 17.71 -2.44
CA ILE A 58 16.80 17.33 -3.10
C ILE A 58 16.76 15.81 -3.31
N VAL A 59 17.84 15.22 -3.80
CA VAL A 59 17.93 13.76 -4.02
C VAL A 59 17.79 13.00 -2.69
N ALA A 60 18.49 13.45 -1.65
CA ALA A 60 18.39 12.88 -0.30
C ALA A 60 16.97 13.01 0.27
N GLY A 61 16.33 14.17 0.09
CA GLY A 61 14.94 14.40 0.51
C GLY A 61 13.93 13.47 -0.17
N VAL A 62 14.07 13.27 -1.49
CA VAL A 62 13.22 12.35 -2.28
C VAL A 62 13.41 10.90 -1.83
N MET A 63 14.64 10.47 -1.55
CA MET A 63 14.94 9.13 -1.06
C MET A 63 14.32 8.87 0.33
N ILE A 64 14.49 9.82 1.27
CA ILE A 64 13.91 9.72 2.62
C ILE A 64 12.38 9.74 2.56
N GLY A 65 11.79 10.64 1.76
CA GLY A 65 10.35 10.72 1.53
C GLY A 65 9.79 9.43 0.91
N GLY A 66 10.54 8.81 -0.01
CA GLY A 66 10.20 7.51 -0.58
C GLY A 66 10.13 6.41 0.46
N ILE A 67 11.18 6.25 1.27
CA ILE A 67 11.19 5.24 2.34
C ILE A 67 10.05 5.48 3.34
N ALA A 68 9.84 6.74 3.76
CA ALA A 68 8.77 7.08 4.70
C ALA A 68 7.38 6.79 4.13
N SER A 69 7.11 7.18 2.88
CA SER A 69 5.83 6.91 2.21
C SER A 69 5.56 5.42 2.03
N THR A 70 6.57 4.62 1.67
CA THR A 70 6.44 3.16 1.58
C THR A 70 6.07 2.54 2.94
N VAL A 71 6.72 2.98 4.02
CA VAL A 71 6.41 2.50 5.38
C VAL A 71 4.99 2.88 5.80
N ILE A 72 4.53 4.09 5.48
CA ILE A 72 3.17 4.54 5.79
C ILE A 72 2.14 3.71 5.01
N LEU A 73 2.34 3.51 3.71
CA LEU A 73 1.45 2.70 2.86
C LEU A 73 1.41 1.24 3.33
N ALA A 74 2.55 0.66 3.70
CA ALA A 74 2.62 -0.69 4.26
C ALA A 74 1.88 -0.80 5.61
N LYS A 75 2.01 0.22 6.49
CA LYS A 75 1.26 0.29 7.75
C LYS A 75 -0.24 0.40 7.52
N ILE A 76 -0.68 1.23 6.57
CA ILE A 76 -2.10 1.37 6.20
C ILE A 76 -2.64 0.03 5.70
N GLY A 77 -1.93 -0.66 4.80
CA GLY A 77 -2.32 -1.99 4.33
C GLY A 77 -2.46 -3.00 5.47
N ASN A 78 -1.51 -3.02 6.41
CA ASN A 78 -1.55 -3.91 7.56
C ASN A 78 -2.68 -3.57 8.56
N GLN A 79 -3.00 -2.28 8.74
CA GLN A 79 -4.13 -1.86 9.57
C GLN A 79 -5.49 -2.21 8.96
N ILE A 80 -5.61 -2.17 7.63
CA ILE A 80 -6.86 -2.54 6.93
C ILE A 80 -7.07 -4.06 6.96
N PHE A 81 -5.98 -4.84 6.94
CA PHE A 81 -6.03 -6.29 7.07
C PHE A 81 -6.41 -6.76 8.49
N LYS A 82 -6.00 -6.02 9.52
CA LYS A 82 -6.43 -6.26 10.91
C LYS A 82 -7.91 -5.93 11.13
#